data_AF-A0A838VQ08-F1
#
_entry.id   AF-A0A838VQ08-F1
#
_cell.length_a   1.000
_cell.length_b   1.000
_cell.length_c   1.000
_cell.angle_alpha   90.00
_cell.angle_beta   90.00
_cell.angle_gamma   90.00
#
_symmetry.space_group_name_H-M   'P 1'
#
loop_
_entity.id
_entity.type
_entity.pdbx_description
1 polymer ?
#
loop_
_entity_poly.entity_id
_entity_poly.type
_entity_poly.pdbx_seq_one_letter_code
_entity_poly.pdbx_strand_id
1 'polypeptide(L)'
;GKTTRQLERPNDKIWEAIAQAYNSQRSQQVTSQTLETWLLNSATYARKYLYPSSDSLNNPSGNESSEWLDNLSNEESVLTQLIAQEEEQTRISQQAEINTLLLRAIAQLESPAQQMLELWYRQKLTQQQIALQLEIQQYNVSRRFTKIRETLIKALASWSQEELHIPLTPDILKGISTVIDEWLQVYYSSGC
;
A
#
# COMPACT_ATOMS: atom_id res chain seq x y z
N GLY A 1 -2.56 16.22 37.47
CA GLY A 1 -1.86 16.84 36.33
C GLY A 1 -0.85 15.85 35.80
N LYS A 2 -0.92 15.48 34.52
CA LYS A 2 0.06 14.61 33.87
C LYS A 2 1.12 15.50 33.23
N THR A 3 2.36 15.40 33.70
CA THR A 3 3.54 16.01 33.08
C THR A 3 3.75 15.41 31.70
N THR A 4 3.63 16.24 30.66
CA THR A 4 4.06 15.90 29.31
C THR A 4 5.56 15.63 29.35
N ARG A 5 5.94 14.38 29.09
CA ARG A 5 7.34 13.94 29.00
C ARG A 5 7.98 14.68 27.82
N GLN A 6 8.71 15.77 28.09
CA GLN A 6 9.55 16.40 27.09
C GLN A 6 10.65 15.41 26.72
N LEU A 7 10.73 15.07 25.44
CA LEU A 7 11.86 14.33 24.89
C LEU A 7 13.06 15.26 24.91
N GLU A 8 14.17 14.80 25.47
CA GLU A 8 15.42 15.55 25.48
C GLU A 8 15.97 15.72 24.06
N ARG A 9 16.62 16.85 23.81
CA ARG A 9 17.29 17.13 22.54
C ARG A 9 18.29 15.99 22.25
N PRO A 10 18.28 15.40 21.04
CA PRO A 10 19.31 14.44 20.65
C PRO A 10 20.72 15.04 20.80
N ASN A 11 21.68 14.21 21.19
CA ASN A 11 23.10 14.58 21.25
C ASN A 11 23.59 15.03 19.87
N ASP A 12 24.51 16.00 19.83
CA ASP A 12 25.16 16.51 18.62
C ASP A 12 25.73 15.39 17.71
N LYS A 13 26.25 14.28 18.25
CA LYS A 13 26.67 13.10 17.47
C LYS A 13 25.54 12.45 16.68
N ILE A 14 24.33 12.43 17.25
CA ILE A 14 23.14 11.89 16.57
C ILE A 14 22.74 12.84 15.44
N TRP A 15 22.78 14.14 15.68
CA TRP A 15 22.51 15.16 14.66
C TRP A 15 23.52 15.14 13.51
N GLU A 16 24.80 14.88 13.80
CA GLU A 16 25.82 14.66 12.77
C GLU A 16 25.54 13.42 11.93
N ALA A 17 25.15 12.30 12.57
CA ALA A 17 24.77 11.08 11.85
C ALA A 17 23.55 11.30 10.94
N ILE A 18 22.54 12.02 11.43
CA ILE A 18 21.34 12.41 10.66
C ILE A 18 21.74 13.29 9.47
N ALA A 19 22.60 14.27 9.67
CA ALA A 19 23.08 15.14 8.60
C ALA A 19 23.89 14.36 7.54
N GLN A 20 24.74 13.42 7.96
CA GLN A 20 25.47 12.57 7.04
C GLN A 20 24.55 11.67 6.22
N ALA A 21 23.53 11.06 6.85
CA ALA A 21 22.54 10.25 6.16
C ALA A 21 21.68 11.06 5.18
N TYR A 22 21.31 12.30 5.54
CA TYR A 22 20.58 13.19 4.65
C TYR A 22 21.43 13.62 3.44
N ASN A 23 22.68 14.00 3.69
CA ASN A 23 23.61 14.45 2.66
C ASN A 23 24.07 13.33 1.73
N SER A 24 23.99 12.05 2.14
CA SER A 24 24.31 10.92 1.25
C SER A 24 23.19 10.62 0.26
N GLN A 25 21.97 11.07 0.54
CA GLN A 25 20.77 10.85 -0.29
C GLN A 25 20.39 12.07 -1.13
N ARG A 26 21.03 13.22 -0.92
CA ARG A 26 20.70 14.50 -1.58
C ARG A 26 21.98 15.19 -2.06
N SER A 27 21.88 15.88 -3.20
CA SER A 27 23.00 16.63 -3.78
C SER A 27 23.40 17.88 -2.98
N GLN A 28 22.60 18.28 -2.00
CA GLN A 28 22.80 19.49 -1.21
C GLN A 28 23.39 19.11 0.16
N GLN A 29 24.57 19.66 0.47
CA GLN A 29 25.18 19.50 1.79
C GLN A 29 24.55 20.47 2.79
N VAL A 30 23.91 19.90 3.81
CA VAL A 30 23.27 20.63 4.90
C VAL A 30 23.98 20.30 6.21
N THR A 31 24.15 21.29 7.08
CA THR A 31 24.77 21.11 8.40
C THR A 31 23.75 20.53 9.38
N SER A 32 24.25 19.86 10.42
CA SER A 32 23.43 19.32 11.52
C SER A 32 22.50 20.38 12.14
N GLN A 33 22.99 21.60 12.31
CA GLN A 33 22.24 22.71 12.89
C GLN A 33 21.10 23.22 12.00
N THR A 34 21.32 23.26 10.69
CA THR A 34 20.27 23.63 9.72
C THR A 34 19.19 22.55 9.66
N LEU A 35 19.59 21.28 9.70
CA LEU A 35 18.68 20.13 9.67
C LEU A 35 17.82 20.05 10.93
N GLU A 36 18.44 20.29 12.09
CA GLU A 36 17.72 20.43 13.37
C GLU A 36 16.68 21.55 13.31
N THR A 37 17.05 22.71 12.79
CA THR A 37 16.14 23.86 12.65
C THR A 37 14.95 23.53 11.74
N TRP A 38 15.21 22.87 10.60
CA TRP A 38 14.14 22.48 9.67
C TRP A 38 13.18 21.47 10.29
N LEU A 39 13.70 20.48 11.02
CA LEU A 39 12.87 19.49 11.71
C LEU A 39 12.02 20.12 12.81
N LEU A 40 12.59 21.01 13.62
CA LEU A 40 11.85 21.73 14.67
C LEU A 40 10.78 22.64 14.08
N ASN A 41 11.09 23.34 13.00
CA ASN A 41 10.11 24.17 12.29
C ASN A 41 9.00 23.31 11.70
N SER A 42 9.33 22.21 11.04
CA SER A 42 8.36 21.27 10.46
C SER A 42 7.43 20.71 11.54
N ALA A 43 7.97 20.30 12.69
CA ALA A 43 7.18 19.82 13.82
C ALA A 43 6.27 20.91 14.38
N THR A 44 6.78 22.15 14.50
CA THR A 44 6.00 23.32 14.93
C THR A 44 4.83 23.59 13.99
N TYR A 45 5.08 23.60 12.68
CA TYR A 45 4.05 23.84 11.67
C TYR A 45 3.04 22.69 11.60
N ALA A 46 3.49 21.44 11.64
CA ALA A 46 2.61 20.27 11.69
C ALA A 46 1.70 20.31 12.92
N ARG A 47 2.25 20.67 14.09
CA ARG A 47 1.47 20.80 15.32
C ARG A 47 0.46 21.95 15.24
N LYS A 48 0.84 23.09 14.68
CA LYS A 48 -0.04 24.24 14.47
C LYS A 48 -1.19 23.91 13.51
N TYR A 49 -0.91 23.10 12.49
CA TYR A 49 -1.90 22.64 11.52
C TYR A 49 -2.87 21.61 12.13
N LEU A 50 -2.36 20.62 12.86
CA LEU A 50 -3.17 19.54 13.44
C LEU A 50 -3.95 19.99 14.70
N TYR A 51 -3.44 20.99 15.41
CA TYR A 51 -4.03 21.52 16.64
C TYR A 51 -4.07 23.04 16.62
N PRO A 52 -4.91 23.65 15.77
CA PRO A 52 -5.10 25.09 15.79
C PRO A 52 -5.65 25.50 17.18
N SER A 53 -5.03 26.51 17.80
CA SER A 53 -5.54 27.09 19.03
C SER A 53 -6.92 27.71 18.75
N SER A 54 -7.96 27.20 19.43
CA SER A 54 -9.32 27.66 19.29
C SER A 54 -9.50 29.03 19.97
N ASP A 55 -9.07 30.08 19.29
CA ASP A 55 -9.60 31.42 19.57
C ASP A 55 -10.95 31.56 18.88
N SER A 56 -11.92 32.17 19.57
CA SER A 56 -13.30 32.33 19.10
C SER A 56 -13.36 32.93 17.69
N LEU A 57 -13.99 32.21 16.77
CA LEU A 57 -14.25 32.59 15.37
C LEU A 57 -15.11 33.87 15.19
N ASN A 58 -15.58 34.48 16.28
CA ASN A 58 -16.47 35.64 16.27
C ASN A 58 -15.75 36.97 16.62
N ASN A 59 -14.42 36.99 16.64
CA ASN A 59 -13.70 38.23 16.87
C ASN A 59 -13.53 39.02 15.56
N PRO A 60 -13.82 40.34 15.55
CA PRO A 60 -13.58 41.17 14.38
C PRO A 60 -12.09 41.11 14.03
N SER A 61 -11.77 40.78 12.78
CA SER A 61 -10.43 41.02 12.26
C SER A 61 -10.19 42.53 12.28
N GLY A 62 -8.97 42.96 12.60
CA GLY A 62 -8.65 44.39 12.79
C GLY A 62 -8.73 45.26 11.54
N ASN A 63 -9.42 44.81 10.49
CA ASN A 63 -9.64 45.55 9.26
C ASN A 63 -11.15 45.49 8.96
N GLU A 64 -11.77 46.65 8.81
CA GLU A 64 -13.22 46.76 8.63
C GLU A 64 -13.69 45.92 7.44
N SER A 65 -14.66 45.04 7.70
CA SER A 65 -15.43 44.27 6.71
C SER A 65 -14.81 42.99 6.13
N SER A 66 -14.06 42.20 6.90
CA SER A 66 -13.79 40.79 6.51
C SER A 66 -13.83 39.85 7.72
N GLU A 67 -14.71 38.84 7.65
CA GLU A 67 -14.80 37.78 8.65
C GLU A 67 -13.64 36.79 8.46
N TRP A 68 -13.12 36.18 9.54
CA TRP A 68 -12.04 35.18 9.43
C TRP A 68 -12.41 33.97 8.55
N LEU A 69 -13.70 33.72 8.38
CA LEU A 69 -14.27 32.73 7.47
C LEU A 69 -13.98 33.01 5.99
N ASP A 70 -13.85 34.28 5.59
CA ASP A 70 -13.50 34.65 4.21
C ASP A 70 -12.05 34.30 3.85
N ASN A 71 -11.19 34.05 4.85
CA ASN A 71 -9.77 33.79 4.66
C ASN A 71 -9.41 32.29 4.78
N LEU A 72 -10.39 31.42 4.98
CA LEU A 72 -10.19 29.97 4.97
C LEU A 72 -10.29 29.46 3.53
N SER A 73 -9.14 29.28 2.89
CA SER A 73 -9.08 28.62 1.60
C SER A 73 -9.39 27.12 1.78
N ASN A 74 -10.48 26.66 1.17
CA ASN A 74 -10.95 25.27 1.23
C ASN A 74 -10.24 24.35 0.23
N GLU A 75 -9.11 24.80 -0.32
CA GLU A 75 -8.35 24.12 -1.36
C GLU A 75 -7.36 23.15 -0.71
N GLU A 76 -7.39 21.88 -1.13
CA GLU A 76 -6.37 20.92 -0.72
C GLU A 76 -4.98 21.47 -1.11
N SER A 77 -4.07 21.49 -0.13
CA SER A 77 -2.69 21.92 -0.35
C SER A 77 -2.07 21.20 -1.54
N VAL A 78 -1.29 21.93 -2.36
CA VAL A 78 -0.52 21.36 -3.49
C VAL A 78 0.35 20.18 -3.03
N LEU A 79 0.84 20.21 -1.79
CA LEU A 79 1.58 19.10 -1.21
C LEU A 79 0.70 17.86 -1.01
N THR A 80 -0.54 18.02 -0.55
CA THR A 80 -1.50 16.92 -0.39
C THR A 80 -1.82 16.27 -1.74
N GLN A 81 -2.02 17.09 -2.79
CA GLN A 81 -2.25 16.58 -4.14
C GLN A 81 -1.03 15.82 -4.68
N LEU A 82 0.19 16.32 -4.42
CA LEU A 82 1.42 15.66 -4.85
C LEU A 82 1.62 14.31 -4.15
N ILE A 83 1.34 14.23 -2.85
CA ILE A 83 1.38 12.98 -2.09
C ILE A 83 0.35 11.99 -2.64
N ALA A 84 -0.89 12.43 -2.90
CA ALA A 84 -1.94 11.56 -3.44
C ALA A 84 -1.58 11.00 -4.82
N GLN A 85 -0.91 11.80 -5.67
CA GLN A 85 -0.42 11.35 -6.97
C GLN A 85 0.71 10.31 -6.83
N GLU A 86 1.66 10.53 -5.93
CA GLU A 86 2.76 9.58 -5.68
C GLU A 86 2.23 8.24 -5.13
N GLU A 87 1.29 8.29 -4.20
CA GLU A 87 0.63 7.08 -3.68
C GLU A 87 -0.15 6.33 -4.78
N GLU A 88 -0.83 7.05 -5.67
CA GLU A 88 -1.57 6.42 -6.77
C GLU A 88 -0.64 5.74 -7.77
N GLN A 89 0.47 6.40 -8.13
CA GLN A 89 1.50 5.79 -8.98
C GLN A 89 2.08 4.53 -8.34
N THR A 90 2.32 4.58 -7.03
CA THR A 90 2.81 3.42 -6.26
C THR A 90 1.80 2.27 -6.31
N ARG A 91 0.51 2.55 -6.08
CA ARG A 91 -0.57 1.54 -6.17
C ARG A 91 -0.66 0.91 -7.56
N ILE A 92 -0.60 1.72 -8.62
CA ILE A 92 -0.64 1.23 -10.00
C ILE A 92 0.57 0.31 -10.29
N SER A 93 1.77 0.70 -9.86
CA SER A 93 2.98 -0.12 -10.04
C SER A 93 2.84 -1.47 -9.34
N GLN A 94 2.45 -1.45 -8.07
CA GLN A 94 2.26 -2.67 -7.28
C GLN A 94 1.21 -3.59 -7.91
N GLN A 95 0.10 -3.04 -8.42
CA GLN A 95 -0.93 -3.83 -9.08
C GLN A 95 -0.43 -4.47 -10.38
N ALA A 96 0.40 -3.77 -11.16
CA ALA A 96 1.02 -4.30 -12.36
C ALA A 96 2.02 -5.43 -12.05
N GLU A 97 2.78 -5.28 -10.96
CA GLU A 97 3.72 -6.31 -10.48
C GLU A 97 2.98 -7.57 -10.01
N ILE A 98 1.92 -7.42 -9.21
CA ILE A 98 1.07 -8.53 -8.77
C ILE A 98 0.47 -9.26 -9.97
N ASN A 99 -0.05 -8.53 -10.96
CA ASN A 99 -0.59 -9.12 -12.18
C ASN A 99 0.47 -9.95 -12.92
N THR A 100 1.66 -9.37 -13.12
CA THR A 100 2.78 -10.05 -13.80
C THR A 100 3.23 -11.29 -13.04
N LEU A 101 3.30 -11.22 -11.71
CA LEU A 101 3.66 -12.33 -10.83
C LEU A 101 2.68 -13.48 -10.94
N LEU A 102 1.37 -13.20 -10.85
CA LEU A 102 0.33 -14.22 -10.91
C LEU A 102 0.28 -14.88 -12.30
N LEU A 103 0.41 -14.11 -13.38
CA LEU A 103 0.50 -14.66 -14.73
C LEU A 103 1.71 -15.57 -14.91
N ARG A 104 2.87 -15.17 -14.38
CA ARG A 104 4.07 -16.02 -14.40
C ARG A 104 3.85 -17.31 -13.61
N ALA A 105 3.23 -17.22 -12.43
CA ALA A 105 2.95 -18.39 -11.61
C ALA A 105 1.97 -19.35 -12.30
N ILE A 106 0.95 -18.82 -12.99
CA ILE A 106 0.02 -19.63 -13.81
C ILE A 106 0.75 -20.31 -14.97
N ALA A 107 1.63 -19.58 -15.67
CA ALA A 107 2.38 -20.11 -16.80
C ALA A 107 3.32 -21.27 -16.41
N GLN A 108 3.74 -21.34 -15.14
CA GLN A 108 4.55 -22.44 -14.60
C GLN A 108 3.73 -23.67 -14.21
N LEU A 109 2.40 -23.55 -14.12
CA LEU A 109 1.53 -24.71 -13.88
C LEU A 109 1.56 -25.65 -15.09
N GLU A 110 1.42 -26.94 -14.86
CA GLU A 110 1.24 -27.92 -15.95
C GLU A 110 0.01 -27.56 -16.80
N SER A 111 0.07 -27.86 -18.11
CA SER A 111 -1.03 -27.55 -19.05
C SER A 111 -2.42 -27.98 -18.57
N PRO A 112 -2.62 -29.20 -17.99
CA PRO A 112 -3.93 -29.59 -17.46
C PRO A 112 -4.43 -28.71 -16.30
N ALA A 113 -3.53 -28.12 -15.51
CA ALA A 113 -3.89 -27.22 -14.41
C ALA A 113 -4.28 -25.83 -14.92
N GLN A 114 -3.62 -25.32 -15.96
CA GLN A 114 -4.02 -24.07 -16.63
C GLN A 114 -5.40 -24.23 -17.28
N GLN A 115 -5.63 -25.33 -18.00
CA GLN A 115 -6.93 -25.63 -18.60
C GLN A 115 -8.04 -25.73 -17.55
N MET A 116 -7.74 -26.33 -16.39
CA MET A 116 -8.69 -26.42 -15.28
C MET A 116 -9.15 -25.04 -14.76
N LEU A 117 -8.25 -24.05 -14.72
CA LEU A 117 -8.60 -22.67 -14.37
C LEU A 117 -9.56 -22.04 -15.39
N GLU A 118 -9.33 -22.26 -16.69
CA GLU A 118 -10.25 -21.79 -17.73
C GLU A 118 -11.64 -22.41 -17.62
N LEU A 119 -11.71 -23.74 -17.46
CA LEU A 119 -12.99 -24.45 -17.33
C LEU A 119 -13.79 -23.94 -16.11
N TRP A 120 -13.11 -23.65 -15.01
CA TRP A 120 -13.76 -23.16 -13.79
C TRP A 120 -14.14 -21.69 -13.86
N TYR A 121 -13.19 -20.80 -14.11
CA TYR A 121 -13.43 -19.36 -14.00
C TYR A 121 -14.09 -18.76 -15.24
N ARG A 122 -13.77 -19.25 -16.45
CA ARG A 122 -14.34 -18.76 -17.71
C ARG A 122 -15.63 -19.50 -18.07
N GLN A 123 -15.61 -20.83 -18.08
CA GLN A 123 -16.78 -21.63 -18.49
C GLN A 123 -17.76 -21.93 -17.35
N LYS A 124 -17.42 -21.57 -16.10
CA LYS A 124 -18.25 -21.77 -14.90
C LYS A 124 -18.67 -23.23 -14.69
N LEU A 125 -17.83 -24.17 -15.10
CA LEU A 125 -18.10 -25.60 -14.95
C LEU A 125 -17.92 -26.04 -13.49
N THR A 126 -18.78 -26.96 -13.06
CA THR A 126 -18.66 -27.64 -11.76
C THR A 126 -17.50 -28.64 -11.77
N GLN A 127 -17.04 -29.05 -10.58
CA GLN A 127 -15.97 -30.05 -10.47
C GLN A 127 -16.31 -31.38 -11.16
N GLN A 128 -17.58 -31.77 -11.18
CA GLN A 128 -18.04 -32.97 -11.89
C GLN A 128 -17.92 -32.82 -13.40
N GLN A 129 -18.30 -31.66 -13.96
CA GLN A 129 -18.18 -31.39 -15.38
C GLN A 129 -16.71 -31.30 -15.83
N ILE A 130 -15.85 -30.67 -15.01
CA ILE A 130 -14.40 -30.63 -15.26
C ILE A 130 -13.80 -32.03 -15.24
N ALA A 131 -14.21 -32.87 -14.28
CA ALA A 131 -13.76 -34.27 -14.20
C ALA A 131 -14.09 -35.05 -15.48
N LEU A 132 -15.31 -34.88 -16.00
CA LEU A 132 -15.74 -35.50 -17.26
C LEU A 132 -14.93 -34.99 -18.46
N GLN A 133 -14.75 -33.67 -18.57
CA GLN A 133 -14.07 -33.06 -19.72
C GLN A 133 -12.56 -33.34 -19.77
N LEU A 134 -11.93 -33.48 -18.60
CA LEU A 134 -10.51 -33.82 -18.49
C LEU A 134 -10.27 -35.33 -18.34
N GLU A 135 -11.32 -36.15 -18.39
CA GLU A 135 -11.26 -37.62 -18.22
C GLU A 135 -10.51 -38.06 -16.93
N ILE A 136 -10.68 -37.31 -15.85
CA ILE A 136 -10.08 -37.60 -14.53
C ILE A 136 -11.14 -37.83 -13.47
N GLN A 137 -10.76 -38.51 -12.39
CA GLN A 137 -11.64 -38.68 -11.23
C GLN A 137 -11.92 -37.33 -10.54
N GLN A 138 -13.15 -37.09 -10.10
CA GLN A 138 -13.55 -35.82 -9.47
C GLN A 138 -12.67 -35.45 -8.26
N TYR A 139 -12.25 -36.40 -7.43
CA TYR A 139 -11.37 -36.10 -6.29
C TYR A 139 -10.01 -35.53 -6.72
N ASN A 140 -9.53 -35.87 -7.93
CA ASN A 140 -8.31 -35.29 -8.49
C ASN A 140 -8.51 -33.84 -8.91
N VAL A 141 -9.73 -33.43 -9.29
CA VAL A 141 -10.06 -32.04 -9.59
C VAL A 141 -9.88 -31.18 -8.34
N SER A 142 -10.50 -31.57 -7.22
CA SER A 142 -10.40 -30.81 -5.97
C SER A 142 -8.94 -30.69 -5.50
N ARG A 143 -8.19 -31.81 -5.53
CA ARG A 143 -6.77 -31.83 -5.14
C ARG A 143 -5.89 -30.95 -6.05
N ARG A 144 -6.18 -30.92 -7.35
CA ARG A 144 -5.47 -30.06 -8.31
C ARG A 144 -5.78 -28.58 -8.04
N PHE A 145 -7.02 -28.20 -7.76
CA PHE A 145 -7.35 -26.84 -7.35
C PHE A 145 -6.62 -26.40 -6.08
N THR A 146 -6.54 -27.28 -5.06
CA THR A 146 -5.76 -27.00 -3.85
C THR A 146 -4.30 -26.70 -4.18
N LYS A 147 -3.66 -27.53 -5.02
CA LYS A 147 -2.26 -27.32 -5.43
C LYS A 147 -2.06 -26.04 -6.24
N ILE A 148 -2.98 -25.71 -7.14
CA ILE A 148 -2.94 -24.46 -7.91
C ILE A 148 -2.97 -23.28 -6.94
N ARG A 149 -3.94 -23.28 -6.01
CA ARG A 149 -4.08 -22.23 -5.01
C ARG A 149 -2.83 -22.10 -4.12
N GLU A 150 -2.29 -23.21 -3.62
CA GLU A 150 -1.05 -23.21 -2.84
C GLU A 150 0.12 -22.59 -3.62
N THR A 151 0.21 -22.86 -4.93
CA THR A 151 1.27 -22.32 -5.79
C THR A 151 1.15 -20.81 -5.92
N LEU A 152 -0.06 -20.31 -6.20
CA LEU A 152 -0.32 -18.88 -6.34
C LEU A 152 -0.14 -18.13 -5.00
N ILE A 153 -0.65 -18.70 -3.90
CA ILE A 153 -0.48 -18.13 -2.56
C ILE A 153 1.01 -18.03 -2.21
N LYS A 154 1.79 -19.09 -2.45
CA LYS A 154 3.24 -19.07 -2.19
C LYS A 154 3.94 -18.00 -3.00
N ALA A 155 3.64 -17.89 -4.29
CA ALA A 155 4.24 -16.88 -5.15
C ALA A 155 3.96 -15.46 -4.62
N LEU A 156 2.70 -15.15 -4.31
CA LEU A 156 2.31 -13.83 -3.82
C LEU A 156 2.82 -13.54 -2.40
N ALA A 157 2.80 -14.55 -1.52
CA ALA A 157 3.32 -14.44 -0.16
C ALA A 157 4.82 -14.17 -0.14
N SER A 158 5.61 -14.90 -0.93
CA SER A 158 7.05 -14.67 -1.05
C SER A 158 7.36 -13.27 -1.59
N TRP A 159 6.70 -12.86 -2.67
CA TRP A 159 6.88 -11.51 -3.23
C TRP A 159 6.50 -10.41 -2.21
N SER A 160 5.40 -10.58 -1.49
CA SER A 160 4.95 -9.62 -0.46
C SER A 160 5.95 -9.50 0.70
N GLN A 161 6.57 -10.62 1.09
CA GLN A 161 7.60 -10.62 2.13
C GLN A 161 8.90 -9.97 1.64
N GLU A 162 9.28 -10.19 0.38
CA GLU A 162 10.52 -9.70 -0.21
C GLU A 162 10.45 -8.20 -0.56
N GLU A 163 9.38 -7.77 -1.24
CA GLU A 163 9.26 -6.40 -1.77
C GLU A 163 8.56 -5.43 -0.81
N LEU A 164 7.59 -5.91 -0.03
CA LEU A 164 6.81 -5.06 0.89
C LEU A 164 7.19 -5.25 2.36
N HIS A 165 8.08 -6.19 2.66
CA HIS A 165 8.48 -6.57 4.02
C HIS A 165 7.30 -6.89 4.95
N ILE A 166 6.21 -7.40 4.37
CA ILE A 166 5.02 -7.76 5.12
C ILE A 166 5.25 -9.12 5.79
N PRO A 167 5.05 -9.25 7.12
CA PRO A 167 5.22 -10.52 7.81
C PRO A 167 4.12 -11.51 7.40
N LEU A 168 4.49 -12.78 7.19
CA LEU A 168 3.54 -13.83 6.86
C LEU A 168 2.81 -14.33 8.12
N THR A 169 1.58 -13.85 8.32
CA THR A 169 0.67 -14.35 9.36
C THR A 169 -0.46 -15.19 8.74
N PRO A 170 -1.11 -16.09 9.51
CA PRO A 170 -2.24 -16.87 9.01
C PRO A 170 -3.38 -16.01 8.44
N ASP A 171 -3.65 -14.85 9.06
CA ASP A 171 -4.68 -13.92 8.59
C ASP A 171 -4.33 -13.30 7.24
N ILE A 172 -3.06 -12.95 7.04
CA ILE A 172 -2.56 -12.41 5.77
C ILE A 172 -2.64 -13.48 4.67
N LEU A 173 -2.25 -14.73 4.97
CA LEU A 173 -2.36 -15.84 4.00
C LEU A 173 -3.82 -16.12 3.61
N LYS A 174 -4.76 -16.02 4.56
CA LYS A 174 -6.19 -16.14 4.27
C LYS A 174 -6.68 -14.99 3.39
N GLY A 175 -6.25 -13.76 3.67
CA GLY A 175 -6.53 -12.59 2.84
C GLY A 175 -6.02 -12.75 1.41
N ILE A 176 -4.76 -13.18 1.25
CA ILE A 176 -4.14 -13.49 -0.04
C ILE A 176 -4.96 -14.53 -0.81
N SER A 177 -5.42 -15.59 -0.15
CA SER A 177 -6.26 -16.61 -0.81
C SER A 177 -7.54 -16.01 -1.40
N THR A 178 -8.24 -15.14 -0.66
CA THR A 178 -9.47 -14.49 -1.14
C THR A 178 -9.18 -13.58 -2.32
N VAL A 179 -8.13 -12.74 -2.22
CA VAL A 179 -7.75 -11.80 -3.27
C VAL A 179 -7.33 -12.52 -4.55
N ILE A 180 -6.63 -13.66 -4.45
CA ILE A 180 -6.28 -14.49 -5.61
C ILE A 180 -7.54 -15.03 -6.30
N ASP A 181 -8.52 -15.53 -5.53
CA ASP A 181 -9.77 -16.05 -6.11
C ASP A 181 -10.55 -14.96 -6.86
N GLU A 182 -10.65 -13.76 -6.27
CA GLU A 182 -11.28 -12.60 -6.89
C GLU A 182 -10.53 -12.16 -8.15
N TRP A 183 -9.20 -12.09 -8.08
CA TRP A 183 -8.36 -11.72 -9.21
C TRP A 183 -8.50 -12.73 -10.37
N LEU A 184 -8.49 -14.04 -10.09
CA LEU A 184 -8.70 -15.09 -11.10
C LEU A 184 -10.07 -14.94 -11.76
N GLN A 185 -11.11 -14.64 -10.97
CA GLN A 185 -12.45 -14.41 -11.48
C GLN A 185 -12.49 -13.22 -12.43
N VAL A 186 -11.85 -12.10 -12.09
CA VAL A 186 -11.77 -10.91 -12.95
C VAL A 186 -10.95 -11.21 -14.20
N TYR A 187 -9.78 -11.82 -14.07
CA TYR A 187 -8.87 -12.12 -15.18
C TYR A 187 -9.53 -13.00 -16.24
N TYR A 188 -10.16 -14.10 -15.82
CA TYR A 188 -10.79 -15.04 -16.77
C TYR A 188 -12.16 -14.59 -17.29
N SER A 189 -12.82 -13.62 -16.65
CA SER A 189 -14.07 -13.02 -17.13
C SER A 189 -13.86 -11.83 -18.06
N SER A 190 -12.75 -11.09 -17.92
CA SER A 190 -12.44 -9.91 -18.74
C SER A 190 -11.87 -10.25 -20.12
N GLY A 191 -11.57 -11.53 -20.40
CA GLY A 191 -11.05 -12.00 -21.69
C GLY A 191 -12.11 -12.30 -22.75
N CYS A 192 -13.20 -11.53 -22.79
CA CYS A 192 -14.24 -11.59 -23.83
C CYS A 192 -13.98 -10.55 -24.93
#